data_AF-A0A6L8KX83-F1
#
_entry.id   AF-A0A6L8KX83-F1
#
_cell.length_a   1.000
_cell.length_b   1.000
_cell.length_c   1.000
_cell.angle_alpha   90.00
_cell.angle_beta   90.00
_cell.angle_gamma   90.00
#
_symmetry.space_group_name_H-M   'P 1'
#
loop_
_entity.id
_entity.type
_entity.pdbx_description
1 polymer ?
#
loop_
_entity_poly.entity_id
_entity_poly.type
_entity_poly.pdbx_seq_one_letter_code
_entity_poly.pdbx_strand_id
1 'polypeptide(L)'
;MRYQSGLLALLIATSLIGCGGQSDTSSVQMRSAQRTQGGSSPTADDDDVVLPNDRSQYLIESKESGYVITNIPDDGTSRSYSVLRRVQFADVSLALDVDYSSQIYRLYQAAFNRKPDLAGLGHWLAILDSGTSLVTIAESFVGSAEFQQLYGVNPDNTLFLTKLYNNALHRDPDAAGLASWLRAMQLGLTRAQVLVGFSESTENKNALASTVEKGIAYVERGVNYRPVANAGSNVQTTMKSTVTLDASASTDANNDSIKYEWSVINKPSTSLNTLSSVSASKPYFVPDAVGTYTFSLTVNDGVRASRPAIVSISVSAVPIAPIPDTGIYKCSQLTPSVAQALYLAGHTYLDRDHDGKPCEANDIAVESPVIIPSTPTVKQCWVNGYRRKNGTYVNGYWRSC
;
A
#
# COMPACT_ATOMS: atom_id res chain seq x y z
N MET A 1 19.07 51.66 48.33
CA MET A 1 17.59 51.80 48.43
C MET A 1 17.05 51.85 47.01
N ARG A 2 16.49 50.74 46.51
CA ARG A 2 15.04 50.50 46.23
C ARG A 2 14.51 51.16 44.95
N TYR A 3 14.45 50.33 43.89
CA TYR A 3 13.27 49.88 43.12
C TYR A 3 12.31 50.86 42.38
N GLN A 4 11.94 50.36 41.19
CA GLN A 4 10.74 50.54 40.35
C GLN A 4 10.78 51.68 39.32
N SER A 5 10.18 51.59 38.13
CA SER A 5 9.62 50.53 37.26
C SER A 5 9.02 51.31 36.08
N GLY A 6 9.13 50.82 34.85
CA GLY A 6 8.51 51.47 33.69
C GLY A 6 8.61 50.64 32.43
N LEU A 7 8.22 49.36 32.53
CA LEU A 7 8.09 48.44 31.41
C LEU A 7 6.88 48.89 30.57
N LEU A 8 7.11 49.42 29.38
CA LEU A 8 6.05 49.64 28.40
C LEU A 8 5.82 48.30 27.67
N ALA A 9 4.92 47.49 28.24
CA ALA A 9 4.46 46.26 27.62
C ALA A 9 3.55 46.62 26.43
N LEU A 10 4.05 46.43 25.21
CA LEU A 10 3.25 46.50 24.00
C LEU A 10 2.41 45.22 23.89
N LEU A 11 1.22 45.25 24.48
CA LEU A 11 0.14 44.30 24.23
C LEU A 11 -0.33 44.46 22.77
N ILE A 12 0.24 43.69 21.85
CA ILE A 12 -0.40 43.47 20.55
C ILE A 12 -1.45 42.38 20.77
N ALA A 13 -2.67 42.82 21.06
CA ALA A 13 -3.84 41.96 21.09
C ALA A 13 -3.99 41.27 19.72
N THR A 14 -3.97 39.94 19.78
CA THR A 14 -4.38 39.02 18.72
C THR A 14 -5.75 39.41 18.19
N SER A 15 -5.77 39.99 16.99
CA SER A 15 -6.96 40.11 16.15
C SER A 15 -6.55 40.20 14.68
N LEU A 16 -5.94 39.13 14.16
CA LEU A 16 -6.05 38.82 12.74
C LEU A 16 -7.43 38.18 12.52
N ILE A 17 -8.46 39.03 12.56
CA ILE A 17 -9.78 38.70 12.04
C ILE A 17 -9.63 38.70 10.52
N GLY A 18 -9.53 37.51 9.97
CA GLY A 18 -9.34 37.28 8.55
C GLY A 18 -9.31 35.81 8.17
N CYS A 19 -9.99 34.95 8.93
CA CYS A 19 -10.41 33.64 8.46
C CYS A 19 -11.82 33.42 9.02
N GLY A 20 -12.83 33.48 8.15
CA GLY A 20 -14.22 33.37 8.54
C GLY A 20 -14.53 31.99 9.13
N GLY A 21 -15.12 31.98 10.32
CA GLY A 21 -15.64 30.80 11.01
C GLY A 21 -16.02 31.17 12.44
N GLN A 22 -17.28 30.93 12.81
CA GLN A 22 -17.94 31.41 14.03
C GLN A 22 -17.21 31.06 15.34
N SER A 23 -17.40 31.96 16.30
CA SER A 23 -16.88 31.94 17.67
C SER A 23 -17.32 30.72 18.49
N ASP A 24 -16.36 29.98 19.04
CA ASP A 24 -16.51 29.31 20.33
C ASP A 24 -15.30 29.60 21.20
N THR A 25 -15.53 30.39 22.25
CA THR A 25 -14.54 30.74 23.27
C THR A 25 -14.45 29.61 24.30
N SER A 26 -13.43 28.77 24.21
CA SER A 26 -13.03 27.88 25.31
C SER A 26 -11.62 28.23 25.76
N SER A 27 -11.52 28.85 26.93
CA SER A 27 -10.28 29.19 27.62
C SER A 27 -9.54 27.93 28.06
N VAL A 28 -8.38 27.65 27.46
CA VAL A 28 -7.45 26.61 27.93
C VAL A 28 -6.71 27.14 29.15
N GLN A 29 -7.13 26.72 30.34
CA GLN A 29 -6.35 26.92 31.57
C GLN A 29 -5.21 25.90 31.61
N MET A 30 -3.96 26.37 31.56
CA MET A 30 -2.79 25.57 31.91
C MET A 30 -2.90 25.15 33.38
N ARG A 31 -3.08 23.85 33.65
CA ARG A 31 -2.92 23.28 34.99
C ARG A 31 -1.51 22.68 35.09
N SER A 32 -0.64 23.38 35.80
CA SER A 32 0.65 22.88 36.25
C SER A 32 0.46 21.72 37.23
N ALA A 33 0.98 20.53 36.92
CA ALA A 33 1.04 19.42 37.85
C ALA A 33 2.17 19.64 38.86
N GLN A 34 1.81 19.78 40.14
CA GLN A 34 2.75 19.85 41.25
C GLN A 34 3.14 18.44 41.72
N ARG A 35 4.45 18.23 41.84
CA ARG A 35 5.19 17.02 42.23
C ARG A 35 5.13 16.76 43.74
N THR A 36 4.89 15.52 44.14
CA THR A 36 5.32 14.97 45.44
C THR A 36 6.44 13.96 45.21
N GLN A 37 7.54 14.10 45.95
CA GLN A 37 8.78 13.34 45.76
C GLN A 37 8.81 12.02 46.53
N GLY A 38 9.43 11.00 45.93
CA GLY A 38 10.06 9.89 46.63
C GLY A 38 10.67 8.81 45.71
N GLY A 39 11.99 8.89 45.44
CA GLY A 39 12.85 7.71 45.20
C GLY A 39 13.20 7.29 43.76
N SER A 40 14.42 7.64 43.31
CA SER A 40 15.29 7.04 42.25
C SER A 40 14.86 7.01 40.76
N SER A 41 15.72 7.62 39.91
CA SER A 41 15.72 7.69 38.43
C SER A 41 15.53 6.36 37.68
N PRO A 42 15.04 6.34 36.41
CA PRO A 42 15.40 7.29 35.35
C PRO A 42 14.25 8.08 34.73
N THR A 43 14.59 9.27 34.24
CA THR A 43 13.75 10.21 33.51
C THR A 43 13.43 9.71 32.09
N ALA A 44 12.21 9.25 31.88
CA ALA A 44 11.43 9.28 30.65
C ALA A 44 9.96 9.27 31.09
N ASP A 45 9.11 10.10 30.51
CA ASP A 45 7.69 10.21 30.87
C ASP A 45 7.03 8.81 30.81
N ASP A 46 6.26 8.46 31.83
CA ASP A 46 5.61 7.16 32.09
C ASP A 46 4.49 6.80 31.06
N ASP A 47 4.49 7.44 29.88
CA ASP A 47 3.41 7.46 28.88
C ASP A 47 3.74 6.67 27.59
N ASP A 48 4.98 6.20 27.44
CA ASP A 48 5.47 5.52 26.24
C ASP A 48 5.41 3.99 26.40
N VAL A 49 4.74 3.32 25.46
CA VAL A 49 4.57 1.86 25.49
C VAL A 49 5.39 1.19 24.39
N VAL A 50 6.25 0.22 24.76
CA VAL A 50 7.01 -0.59 23.81
C VAL A 50 6.33 -1.95 23.61
N LEU A 51 6.00 -2.27 22.36
CA LEU A 51 5.29 -3.48 21.96
C LEU A 51 6.16 -4.37 21.06
N PRO A 52 6.22 -5.69 21.31
CA PRO A 52 7.20 -6.58 20.66
C PRO A 52 6.84 -6.99 19.22
N ASN A 53 5.61 -6.73 18.78
CA ASN A 53 5.07 -7.16 17.49
C ASN A 53 4.95 -5.98 16.52
N ASP A 54 4.74 -6.28 15.24
CA ASP A 54 4.59 -5.26 14.19
C ASP A 54 3.28 -4.50 14.38
N ARG A 55 3.23 -3.23 13.97
CA ARG A 55 2.04 -2.38 14.06
C ARG A 55 0.82 -3.07 13.44
N SER A 56 0.97 -3.77 12.33
CA SER A 56 -0.12 -4.47 11.63
C SER A 56 -0.86 -5.51 12.48
N GLN A 57 -0.27 -5.95 13.59
CA GLN A 57 -0.82 -6.96 14.49
C GLN A 57 -1.60 -6.37 15.68
N TYR A 58 -1.83 -5.06 15.67
CA TYR A 58 -2.56 -4.38 16.72
C TYR A 58 -3.76 -3.62 16.16
N LEU A 59 -4.87 -3.68 16.88
CA LEU A 59 -5.96 -2.74 16.74
C LEU A 59 -5.68 -1.53 17.63
N ILE A 60 -5.90 -0.32 17.14
CA ILE A 60 -5.82 0.91 17.93
C ILE A 60 -7.19 1.56 17.92
N GLU A 61 -7.74 1.78 19.10
CA GLU A 61 -9.03 2.44 19.30
C GLU A 61 -8.85 3.68 20.16
N SER A 62 -9.34 4.83 19.69
CA SER A 62 -9.45 6.04 20.52
C SER A 62 -10.57 5.88 21.55
N LYS A 63 -10.32 6.31 22.78
CA LYS A 63 -11.28 6.41 23.89
C LYS A 63 -11.20 7.82 24.48
N GLU A 64 -12.15 8.18 25.35
CA GLU A 64 -12.14 9.50 26.01
C GLU A 64 -10.87 9.76 26.84
N SER A 65 -10.27 8.70 27.38
CA SER A 65 -9.06 8.78 28.23
C SER A 65 -7.75 8.51 27.49
N GLY A 66 -7.73 8.54 26.14
CA GLY A 66 -6.54 8.22 25.33
C GLY A 66 -6.80 7.10 24.34
N TYR A 67 -5.90 6.13 24.25
CA TYR A 67 -6.00 5.04 23.28
C TYR A 67 -5.94 3.67 23.95
N VAL A 68 -6.71 2.73 23.43
CA VAL A 68 -6.61 1.32 23.76
C VAL A 68 -5.99 0.60 22.57
N ILE A 69 -4.84 -0.04 22.79
CA ILE A 69 -4.15 -0.85 21.81
C ILE A 69 -4.37 -2.31 22.16
N THR A 70 -4.97 -3.08 21.27
CA THR A 70 -5.24 -4.49 21.49
C THR A 70 -4.41 -5.33 20.53
N ASN A 71 -3.62 -6.26 21.07
CA ASN A 71 -2.95 -7.25 20.25
C ASN A 71 -4.01 -8.12 19.56
N ILE A 72 -3.79 -8.44 18.29
CA ILE A 72 -4.54 -9.42 17.53
C ILE A 72 -3.63 -10.65 17.38
N PRO A 73 -3.59 -11.58 18.35
CA PRO A 73 -2.71 -12.72 18.23
C PRO A 73 -3.38 -13.84 17.46
N ASP A 74 -2.56 -14.61 16.75
CA ASP A 74 -2.97 -15.81 16.04
C ASP A 74 -3.50 -16.91 16.99
N ASP A 75 -3.21 -16.81 18.29
CA ASP A 75 -3.58 -17.77 19.34
C ASP A 75 -4.88 -17.43 20.11
N GLY A 76 -5.53 -16.30 19.79
CA GLY A 76 -6.77 -15.86 20.42
C GLY A 76 -6.62 -15.17 21.80
N THR A 77 -5.41 -15.00 22.33
CA THR A 77 -5.16 -14.34 23.62
C THR A 77 -5.02 -12.81 23.49
N SER A 78 -6.13 -12.07 23.46
CA SER A 78 -6.07 -10.59 23.37
C SER A 78 -5.47 -9.96 24.64
N ARG A 79 -4.56 -8.99 24.45
CA ARG A 79 -4.04 -8.11 25.51
C ARG A 79 -4.27 -6.66 25.10
N SER A 80 -4.73 -5.84 26.04
CA SER A 80 -5.00 -4.41 25.83
C SER A 80 -4.06 -3.53 26.63
N TYR A 81 -3.63 -2.42 26.04
CA TYR A 81 -2.74 -1.42 26.61
C TYR A 81 -3.42 -0.05 26.55
N SER A 82 -3.43 0.68 27.66
CA SER A 82 -3.85 2.08 27.66
C SER A 82 -2.63 2.95 27.35
N VAL A 83 -2.72 3.77 26.31
CA VAL A 83 -1.63 4.63 25.85
C VAL A 83 -2.11 6.07 25.75
N LEU A 84 -1.29 7.00 26.22
CA LEU A 84 -1.61 8.42 26.22
C LEU A 84 -0.95 9.18 25.08
N ARG A 85 0.33 8.90 24.76
CA ARG A 85 1.07 9.69 23.77
C ARG A 85 1.82 8.88 22.72
N ARG A 86 2.71 7.97 23.09
CA ARG A 86 3.53 7.23 22.11
C ARG A 86 3.44 5.74 22.29
N VAL A 87 3.61 5.04 21.18
CA VAL A 87 3.82 3.59 21.17
C VAL A 87 4.91 3.24 20.19
N GLN A 88 5.89 2.47 20.64
CA GLN A 88 6.92 1.87 19.81
C GLN A 88 6.50 0.44 19.47
N PHE A 89 6.25 0.16 18.19
CA PHE A 89 6.11 -1.21 17.70
C PHE A 89 7.46 -1.75 17.26
N ALA A 90 7.49 -3.03 16.93
CA ALA A 90 8.70 -3.65 16.43
C ALA A 90 9.17 -3.09 15.07
N ASP A 91 8.26 -2.63 14.21
CA ASP A 91 8.52 -2.16 12.84
C ASP A 91 8.42 -0.64 12.67
N VAL A 92 7.80 0.10 13.59
CA VAL A 92 7.68 1.56 13.54
C VAL A 92 7.23 2.14 14.89
N SER A 93 7.44 3.43 15.15
CA SER A 93 6.78 4.13 16.27
C SER A 93 5.58 4.96 15.80
N LEU A 94 4.62 5.17 16.70
CA LEU A 94 3.40 5.92 16.42
C LEU A 94 3.14 6.98 17.49
N ALA A 95 2.96 8.20 17.01
CA ALA A 95 2.55 9.39 17.75
C ALA A 95 1.03 9.46 17.85
N LEU A 96 0.45 9.31 19.04
CA LEU A 96 -1.00 9.30 19.29
C LEU A 96 -1.52 10.60 19.91
N ASP A 97 -0.65 11.45 20.46
CA ASP A 97 -0.92 12.83 20.85
C ASP A 97 -1.04 13.74 19.61
N VAL A 98 -2.08 13.49 18.81
CA VAL A 98 -2.25 14.05 17.47
C VAL A 98 -2.24 15.57 17.43
N ASP A 99 -2.70 16.27 18.46
CA ASP A 99 -2.69 17.75 18.47
C ASP A 99 -1.28 18.33 18.53
N TYR A 100 -0.48 17.82 19.47
CA TYR A 100 0.90 18.27 19.73
C TYR A 100 1.84 17.78 18.63
N SER A 101 1.79 16.49 18.30
CA SER A 101 2.75 15.90 17.38
C SER A 101 2.48 16.20 15.90
N SER A 102 1.23 16.50 15.55
CA SER A 102 0.92 16.99 14.20
C SER A 102 1.40 18.41 13.95
N GLN A 103 1.91 19.14 14.95
CA GLN A 103 2.52 20.46 14.72
C GLN A 103 3.68 20.37 13.72
N ILE A 104 4.53 19.35 13.87
CA ILE A 104 5.64 19.13 12.93
C ILE A 104 5.10 18.72 11.56
N TYR A 105 4.11 17.83 11.52
CA TYR A 105 3.52 17.38 10.26
C TYR A 105 2.92 18.56 9.47
N ARG A 106 2.13 19.41 10.14
CA ARG A 106 1.56 20.64 9.57
C ARG A 106 2.65 21.62 9.13
N LEU A 107 3.77 21.69 9.86
CA LEU A 107 4.90 22.55 9.49
C LEU A 107 5.55 22.09 8.18
N TYR A 108 5.73 20.77 7.99
CA TYR A 108 6.21 20.20 6.72
C TYR A 108 5.24 20.47 5.56
N GLN A 109 3.93 20.29 5.79
CA GLN A 109 2.93 20.53 4.75
C GLN A 109 2.87 22.01 4.39
N ALA A 110 2.86 22.93 5.35
CA ALA A 110 2.87 24.37 5.08
C ALA A 110 4.17 24.84 4.41
N ALA A 111 5.33 24.35 4.86
CA ALA A 111 6.62 24.76 4.30
C ALA A 111 6.87 24.16 2.92
N PHE A 112 6.61 22.87 2.73
CA PHE A 112 7.14 22.09 1.59
C PHE A 112 6.06 21.41 0.75
N ASN A 113 4.78 21.52 1.11
CA ASN A 113 3.66 20.83 0.46
C ASN A 113 3.85 19.31 0.36
N ARG A 114 4.40 18.71 1.41
CA ARG A 114 4.61 17.26 1.50
C ARG A 114 4.50 16.78 2.93
N LYS A 115 4.23 15.49 3.10
CA LYS A 115 4.39 14.80 4.39
C LYS A 115 5.88 14.69 4.76
N PRO A 116 6.22 14.69 6.05
CA PRO A 116 7.57 14.34 6.49
C PRO A 116 7.89 12.88 6.16
N ASP A 117 9.18 12.60 5.96
CA ASP A 117 9.71 11.25 6.08
C ASP A 117 9.77 10.84 7.57
N LEU A 118 9.79 9.53 7.86
CA LEU A 118 9.65 9.02 9.23
C LEU A 118 10.80 9.46 10.14
N ALA A 119 12.04 9.46 9.62
CA ALA A 119 13.23 9.85 10.38
C ALA A 119 13.28 11.36 10.62
N GLY A 120 12.94 12.17 9.61
CA GLY A 120 12.81 13.61 9.72
C GLY A 120 11.75 14.02 10.75
N LEU A 121 10.57 13.38 10.71
CA LEU A 121 9.55 13.60 11.74
C LEU A 121 10.07 13.26 13.14
N GLY A 122 10.68 12.08 13.31
CA GLY A 122 11.22 11.67 14.61
C GLY A 122 12.31 12.61 15.16
N HIS A 123 13.17 13.14 14.29
CA HIS A 123 14.15 14.15 14.66
C HIS A 123 13.50 15.41 15.23
N TRP A 124 12.50 15.95 14.55
CA TRP A 124 11.84 17.18 14.97
C TRP A 124 10.91 16.98 16.17
N LEU A 125 10.27 15.81 16.29
CA LEU A 125 9.54 15.45 17.50
C LEU A 125 10.47 15.43 18.72
N ALA A 126 11.65 14.81 18.62
CA ALA A 126 12.62 14.81 19.72
C ALA A 126 13.07 16.24 20.13
N ILE A 127 13.18 17.16 19.16
CA ILE A 127 13.48 18.58 19.44
C ILE A 127 12.28 19.27 20.09
N LEU A 128 11.07 19.03 19.59
CA LEU A 128 9.84 19.58 20.16
C LEU A 128 9.62 19.10 21.60
N ASP A 129 9.80 17.80 21.84
CA ASP A 129 9.70 17.13 23.15
C ASP A 129 10.73 17.65 24.16
N SER A 130 11.88 18.16 23.69
CA SER A 130 12.88 18.82 24.54
C SER A 130 12.46 20.22 25.04
N GLY A 131 11.28 20.70 24.63
CA GLY A 131 10.75 22.01 24.99
C GLY A 131 11.11 23.13 24.01
N THR A 132 11.69 22.80 22.85
CA THR A 132 12.00 23.80 21.82
C THR A 132 10.71 24.35 21.21
N SER A 133 10.62 25.67 21.05
CA SER A 133 9.41 26.29 20.48
C SER A 133 9.23 25.94 19.00
N LEU A 134 7.96 25.81 18.57
CA LEU A 134 7.64 25.56 17.16
C LEU A 134 8.18 26.67 16.23
N VAL A 135 8.29 27.91 16.72
CA VAL A 135 8.89 29.02 15.96
C VAL A 135 10.37 28.78 15.71
N THR A 136 11.13 28.33 16.72
CA THR A 136 12.56 28.00 16.57
C THR A 136 12.79 26.83 15.62
N ILE A 137 11.89 25.84 15.63
CA ILE A 137 11.89 24.76 14.64
C ILE A 137 11.61 25.33 13.24
N ALA A 138 10.60 26.20 13.10
CA ALA A 138 10.26 26.85 11.84
C ALA A 138 11.40 27.73 11.29
N GLU A 139 12.21 28.37 12.15
CA GLU A 139 13.42 29.08 11.74
C GLU A 139 14.41 28.14 11.04
N SER A 140 14.57 26.92 11.54
CA SER A 140 15.42 25.90 10.92
C SER A 140 14.86 25.45 9.57
N PHE A 141 13.55 25.33 9.43
CA PHE A 141 12.89 25.01 8.15
C PHE A 141 13.14 26.13 7.13
N VAL A 142 12.87 27.38 7.50
CA VAL A 142 13.07 28.56 6.64
C VAL A 142 14.54 28.71 6.23
N GLY A 143 15.47 28.38 7.12
CA GLY A 143 16.92 28.40 6.85
C GLY A 143 17.44 27.23 6.02
N SER A 144 16.63 26.19 5.78
CA SER A 144 17.08 24.97 5.11
C SER A 144 17.34 25.15 3.61
N ALA A 145 18.20 24.30 3.05
CA ALA A 145 18.46 24.27 1.61
C ALA A 145 17.20 23.93 0.80
N GLU A 146 16.34 23.04 1.32
CA GLU A 146 15.07 22.67 0.68
C GLU A 146 14.13 23.89 0.58
N PHE A 147 14.04 24.68 1.65
CA PHE A 147 13.23 25.91 1.63
C PHE A 147 13.79 26.92 0.63
N GLN A 148 15.10 27.12 0.61
CA GLN A 148 15.73 28.03 -0.35
C GLN A 148 15.56 27.56 -1.80
N GLN A 149 15.53 26.26 -2.06
CA GLN A 149 15.23 25.71 -3.39
C GLN A 149 13.77 25.96 -3.80
N LEU A 150 12.82 25.80 -2.88
CA LEU A 150 11.40 25.93 -3.17
C LEU A 150 10.91 27.39 -3.28
N TYR A 151 11.49 28.29 -2.48
CA TYR A 151 11.08 29.70 -2.40
C TYR A 151 12.07 30.67 -3.07
N GLY A 152 13.33 30.25 -3.25
CA GLY A 152 14.44 31.12 -3.65
C GLY A 152 15.28 31.57 -2.45
N VAL A 153 16.49 32.05 -2.71
CA VAL A 153 17.45 32.49 -1.65
C VAL A 153 16.96 33.75 -0.92
N ASN A 154 16.19 34.61 -1.59
CA ASN A 154 15.57 35.79 -1.01
C ASN A 154 14.21 36.03 -1.68
N PRO A 155 13.16 35.25 -1.34
CA PRO A 155 11.86 35.42 -1.96
C PRO A 155 11.31 36.82 -1.67
N ASP A 156 10.62 37.39 -2.65
CA ASP A 156 9.71 38.49 -2.39
C ASP A 156 8.63 38.03 -1.39
N ASN A 157 8.16 38.94 -0.54
CA ASN A 157 7.18 38.59 0.50
C ASN A 157 5.84 38.13 -0.09
N THR A 158 5.43 38.69 -1.23
CA THR A 158 4.20 38.26 -1.93
C THR A 158 4.35 36.83 -2.43
N LEU A 159 5.50 36.50 -3.04
CA LEU A 159 5.79 35.14 -3.50
C LEU A 159 5.84 34.15 -2.34
N PHE A 160 6.51 34.51 -1.23
CA PHE A 160 6.59 33.70 -0.02
C PHE A 160 5.20 33.39 0.54
N LEU A 161 4.36 34.41 0.73
CA LEU A 161 3.00 34.24 1.22
C LEU A 161 2.14 33.41 0.27
N THR A 162 2.19 33.70 -1.03
CA THR A 162 1.43 32.96 -2.05
C THR A 162 1.77 31.47 -2.03
N LYS A 163 3.05 31.10 -1.86
CA LYS A 163 3.45 29.70 -1.72
C LYS A 163 2.90 29.07 -0.43
N LEU A 164 2.94 29.77 0.70
CA LEU A 164 2.36 29.24 1.95
C LEU A 164 0.84 29.02 1.85
N TYR A 165 0.11 29.95 1.21
CA TYR A 165 -1.32 29.78 0.92
C TYR A 165 -1.58 28.51 0.10
N ASN A 166 -0.81 28.31 -0.98
CA ASN A 166 -0.96 27.14 -1.83
C ASN A 166 -0.58 25.82 -1.14
N ASN A 167 0.46 25.85 -0.31
CA ASN A 167 0.96 24.66 0.37
C ASN A 167 0.07 24.24 1.55
N ALA A 168 -0.31 25.18 2.42
CA ALA A 168 -1.05 24.89 3.64
C ALA A 168 -2.57 24.86 3.40
N LEU A 169 -3.08 25.77 2.56
CA LEU A 169 -4.52 26.00 2.41
C LEU A 169 -5.06 25.57 1.04
N HIS A 170 -4.17 25.16 0.12
CA HIS A 170 -4.52 24.68 -1.22
C HIS A 170 -5.39 25.67 -2.02
N ARG A 171 -5.16 26.96 -1.83
CA ARG A 171 -5.85 28.05 -2.53
C ARG A 171 -4.95 29.26 -2.72
N ASP A 172 -5.32 30.11 -3.65
CA ASP A 172 -4.69 31.42 -3.81
C ASP A 172 -5.06 32.37 -2.63
N PRO A 173 -4.16 33.32 -2.30
CA PRO A 173 -4.46 34.34 -1.31
C PRO A 173 -5.60 35.25 -1.76
N ASP A 174 -6.54 35.53 -0.87
CA ASP A 174 -7.46 36.65 -1.05
C ASP A 174 -6.74 37.98 -0.78
N ALA A 175 -7.24 39.06 -1.39
CA ALA A 175 -6.57 40.37 -1.34
C ALA A 175 -6.44 40.93 0.10
N ALA A 176 -7.43 40.69 0.96
CA ALA A 176 -7.43 41.20 2.33
C ALA A 176 -6.46 40.42 3.23
N GLY A 177 -6.45 39.09 3.11
CA GLY A 177 -5.54 38.21 3.83
C GLY A 177 -4.08 38.49 3.46
N LEU A 178 -3.78 38.60 2.16
CA LEU A 178 -2.44 38.94 1.68
C LEU A 178 -1.96 40.29 2.23
N ALA A 179 -2.79 41.33 2.13
CA ALA A 179 -2.47 42.66 2.64
C ALA A 179 -2.20 42.66 4.15
N SER A 180 -2.98 41.88 4.91
CA SER A 180 -2.83 41.75 6.37
C SER A 180 -1.50 41.10 6.75
N TRP A 181 -1.10 40.02 6.06
CA TRP A 181 0.18 39.37 6.28
C TRP A 181 1.36 40.26 5.90
N LEU A 182 1.30 40.93 4.73
CA LEU A 182 2.32 41.88 4.32
C LEU A 182 2.49 43.01 5.34
N ARG A 183 1.39 43.54 5.89
CA ARG A 183 1.40 44.54 6.96
C ARG A 183 2.07 44.01 8.22
N ALA A 184 1.76 42.79 8.64
CA ALA A 184 2.37 42.17 9.82
C ALA A 184 3.89 41.98 9.66
N MET A 185 4.33 41.54 8.47
CA MET A 185 5.76 41.41 8.16
C MET A 185 6.48 42.76 8.14
N GLN A 186 5.84 43.82 7.64
CA GLN A 186 6.37 45.19 7.72
C GLN A 186 6.54 45.67 9.16
N LEU A 187 5.70 45.19 10.09
CA LEU A 187 5.77 45.50 11.52
C LEU A 187 6.76 44.60 12.29
N GLY A 188 7.50 43.73 11.60
CA GLY A 188 8.58 42.92 12.18
C GLY A 188 8.24 41.45 12.41
N LEU A 189 7.09 40.95 11.95
CA LEU A 189 6.78 39.52 12.02
C LEU A 189 7.75 38.72 11.13
N THR A 190 8.43 37.72 11.70
CA THR A 190 9.43 36.94 10.97
C THR A 190 8.77 35.91 10.03
N ARG A 191 9.51 35.45 9.02
CA ARG A 191 9.03 34.38 8.12
C ARG A 191 8.72 33.09 8.86
N ALA A 192 9.47 32.76 9.90
CA ALA A 192 9.21 31.60 10.75
C ALA A 192 7.88 31.75 11.51
N GLN A 193 7.60 32.93 12.07
CA GLN A 193 6.33 33.22 12.74
C GLN A 193 5.15 33.17 11.76
N VAL A 194 5.32 33.69 10.54
CA VAL A 194 4.31 33.58 9.47
C VAL A 194 4.07 32.11 9.12
N LEU A 195 5.13 31.33 8.90
CA LEU A 195 5.02 29.90 8.59
C LEU A 195 4.26 29.14 9.70
N VAL A 196 4.56 29.39 10.97
CA VAL A 196 3.82 28.82 12.10
C VAL A 196 2.34 29.26 12.06
N GLY A 197 2.06 30.52 11.71
CA GLY A 197 0.70 31.02 11.56
C GLY A 197 -0.12 30.27 10.50
N PHE A 198 0.47 29.95 9.35
CA PHE A 198 -0.19 29.11 8.33
C PHE A 198 -0.32 27.65 8.80
N SER A 199 0.78 27.07 9.30
CA SER A 199 0.82 25.69 9.81
C SER A 199 -0.26 25.43 10.84
N GLU A 200 -0.42 26.33 11.80
CA GLU A 200 -1.31 26.15 12.95
C GLU A 200 -2.67 26.83 12.79
N SER A 201 -2.97 27.35 11.59
CA SER A 201 -4.30 27.90 11.27
C SER A 201 -5.39 26.84 11.41
N THR A 202 -6.60 27.26 11.80
CA THR A 202 -7.76 26.36 11.92
C THR A 202 -8.06 25.66 10.59
N GLU A 203 -7.93 26.37 9.47
CA GLU A 203 -8.14 25.84 8.13
C GLU A 203 -7.17 24.68 7.85
N ASN A 204 -5.88 24.85 8.14
CA ASN A 204 -4.89 23.79 7.92
C ASN A 204 -5.05 22.60 8.89
N LYS A 205 -5.35 22.87 10.16
CA LYS A 205 -5.64 21.83 11.15
C LYS A 205 -6.82 20.96 10.73
N ASN A 206 -7.89 21.58 10.25
CA ASN A 206 -9.07 20.87 9.77
C ASN A 206 -8.76 20.06 8.50
N ALA A 207 -7.97 20.62 7.58
CA ALA A 207 -7.56 19.92 6.36
C ALA A 207 -6.74 18.65 6.64
N LEU A 208 -5.94 18.64 7.72
CA LEU A 208 -5.10 17.50 8.09
C LEU A 208 -5.71 16.55 9.13
N ALA A 209 -6.85 16.89 9.74
CA ALA A 209 -7.41 16.15 10.87
C ALA A 209 -7.55 14.64 10.57
N SER A 210 -8.15 14.27 9.43
CA SER A 210 -8.33 12.87 9.05
C SER A 210 -7.01 12.14 8.71
N THR A 211 -5.98 12.88 8.29
CA THR A 211 -4.67 12.31 7.95
C THR A 211 -3.92 11.85 9.20
N VAL A 212 -4.10 12.57 10.31
CA VAL A 212 -3.35 12.34 11.56
C VAL A 212 -4.18 11.65 12.64
N GLU A 213 -5.50 11.51 12.45
CA GLU A 213 -6.45 10.93 13.42
C GLU A 213 -6.01 9.58 14.01
N LYS A 214 -5.40 8.72 13.20
CA LYS A 214 -4.96 7.37 13.60
C LYS A 214 -3.54 7.33 14.17
N GLY A 215 -3.01 8.50 14.50
CA GLY A 215 -1.62 8.70 14.88
C GLY A 215 -0.68 8.86 13.69
N ILE A 216 0.52 9.34 13.98
CA ILE A 216 1.53 9.68 12.99
C ILE A 216 2.72 8.75 13.15
N ALA A 217 3.03 7.98 12.11
CA ALA A 217 4.18 7.09 12.14
C ALA A 217 5.49 7.89 12.09
N TYR A 218 6.47 7.49 12.88
CA TYR A 218 7.81 8.09 12.90
C TYR A 218 8.86 7.05 13.32
N VAL A 219 10.13 7.43 13.21
CA VAL A 219 11.28 6.65 13.67
C VAL A 219 11.98 7.38 14.80
N GLU A 220 12.12 6.72 15.94
CA GLU A 220 12.89 7.24 17.06
C GLU A 220 14.39 7.24 16.74
N ARG A 221 15.08 8.30 17.17
CA ARG A 221 16.50 8.45 16.90
C ARG A 221 17.30 7.38 17.65
N GLY A 222 18.07 6.58 16.91
CA GLY A 222 18.94 5.55 17.47
C GLY A 222 18.23 4.22 17.76
N VAL A 223 16.98 4.07 17.33
CA VAL A 223 16.23 2.82 17.44
C VAL A 223 16.25 2.09 16.11
N ASN A 224 16.49 0.77 16.15
CA ASN A 224 16.40 -0.12 14.99
C ASN A 224 15.01 -0.76 14.94
N TYR A 225 14.34 -0.63 13.80
CA TYR A 225 13.04 -1.26 13.57
C TYR A 225 13.20 -2.55 12.78
N ARG A 226 12.24 -3.47 12.89
CA ARG A 226 12.23 -4.72 12.13
C ARG A 226 11.80 -4.37 10.71
N PRO A 227 12.49 -4.84 9.67
CA PRO A 227 12.06 -4.59 8.31
C PRO A 227 10.76 -5.36 8.02
N VAL A 228 9.99 -4.85 7.08
CA VAL A 228 8.72 -5.45 6.62
C VAL A 228 8.95 -6.03 5.22
N ALA A 229 8.88 -7.36 5.14
CA ALA A 229 8.93 -8.05 3.85
C ALA A 229 7.64 -7.82 3.05
N ASN A 230 7.80 -7.64 1.75
CA ASN A 230 6.70 -7.62 0.80
C ASN A 230 7.04 -8.56 -0.35
N ALA A 231 6.35 -9.70 -0.43
CA ALA A 231 6.60 -10.71 -1.46
C ALA A 231 5.89 -10.41 -2.80
N GLY A 232 5.18 -9.28 -2.91
CA GLY A 232 4.31 -8.96 -4.03
C GLY A 232 2.91 -9.55 -3.90
N SER A 233 2.10 -9.36 -4.93
CA SER A 233 0.73 -9.89 -5.01
C SER A 233 0.71 -11.30 -5.60
N ASN A 234 -0.32 -12.08 -5.26
CA ASN A 234 -0.56 -13.39 -5.87
C ASN A 234 -0.77 -13.26 -7.39
N VAL A 235 -0.31 -14.25 -8.14
CA VAL A 235 -0.33 -14.24 -9.62
C VAL A 235 -1.05 -15.46 -10.15
N GLN A 236 -1.81 -15.27 -11.23
CA GLN A 236 -2.35 -16.35 -12.06
C GLN A 236 -1.57 -16.38 -13.37
N THR A 237 -1.12 -17.55 -13.80
CA THR A 237 -0.34 -17.69 -15.04
C THR A 237 -0.58 -19.05 -15.70
N THR A 238 0.03 -19.26 -16.86
CA THR A 238 0.05 -20.54 -17.56
C THR A 238 1.43 -21.20 -17.46
N MET A 239 1.48 -22.52 -17.63
CA MET A 239 2.76 -23.23 -17.71
C MET A 239 3.69 -22.60 -18.75
N LYS A 240 5.01 -22.67 -18.49
CA LYS A 240 6.09 -22.13 -19.35
C LYS A 240 6.13 -20.60 -19.45
N SER A 241 5.18 -19.88 -18.88
CA SER A 241 5.23 -18.42 -18.79
C SER A 241 6.17 -18.00 -17.65
N THR A 242 7.20 -17.20 -17.96
CA THR A 242 8.15 -16.73 -16.94
C THR A 242 7.42 -15.85 -15.92
N VAL A 243 7.61 -16.14 -14.63
CA VAL A 243 7.09 -15.37 -13.50
C VAL A 243 8.24 -14.73 -12.77
N THR A 244 8.16 -13.41 -12.58
CA THR A 244 9.10 -12.63 -11.77
C THR A 244 8.43 -12.29 -10.45
N LEU A 245 9.04 -12.66 -9.33
CA LEU A 245 8.63 -12.22 -8.00
C LEU A 245 9.23 -10.83 -7.75
N ASP A 246 8.57 -9.99 -6.96
CA ASP A 246 9.02 -8.61 -6.74
C ASP A 246 9.03 -8.25 -5.25
N ALA A 247 10.22 -8.22 -4.66
CA ALA A 247 10.45 -7.81 -3.27
C ALA A 247 10.74 -6.31 -3.11
N SER A 248 10.70 -5.52 -4.19
CA SER A 248 11.14 -4.11 -4.15
C SER A 248 10.27 -3.20 -3.29
N ALA A 249 9.06 -3.64 -2.93
CA ALA A 249 8.19 -2.96 -1.99
C ALA A 249 8.45 -3.34 -0.52
N SER A 250 9.48 -4.15 -0.24
CA SER A 250 9.93 -4.41 1.13
C SER A 250 10.62 -3.17 1.67
N THR A 251 10.40 -2.85 2.95
CA THR A 251 10.84 -1.58 3.53
C THR A 251 11.43 -1.78 4.92
N ASP A 252 12.30 -0.87 5.32
CA ASP A 252 12.69 -0.68 6.71
C ASP A 252 12.32 0.74 7.15
N ALA A 253 11.74 0.90 8.35
CA ALA A 253 11.21 2.20 8.76
C ALA A 253 12.32 3.24 8.97
N ASN A 254 13.45 2.82 9.53
CA ASN A 254 14.65 3.66 9.69
C ASN A 254 15.57 3.65 8.47
N ASN A 255 15.10 3.08 7.35
CA ASN A 255 15.73 3.08 6.04
C ASN A 255 17.10 2.38 6.00
N ASP A 256 17.25 1.34 6.84
CA ASP A 256 18.41 0.46 6.78
C ASP A 256 18.40 -0.38 5.49
N SER A 257 19.59 -0.81 5.06
CA SER A 257 19.73 -1.64 3.86
C SER A 257 19.24 -3.06 4.14
N ILE A 258 18.25 -3.50 3.35
CA ILE A 258 17.64 -4.83 3.50
C ILE A 258 18.28 -5.87 2.56
N LYS A 259 18.45 -7.09 3.08
CA LYS A 259 18.83 -8.30 2.35
C LYS A 259 17.63 -9.21 2.20
N TYR A 260 17.52 -9.89 1.05
CA TYR A 260 16.39 -10.77 0.73
C TYR A 260 16.74 -12.24 0.94
N GLU A 261 15.77 -13.01 1.40
CA GLU A 261 15.84 -14.46 1.51
C GLU A 261 14.50 -15.08 1.10
N TRP A 262 14.47 -15.66 -0.09
CA TRP A 262 13.33 -16.37 -0.64
C TRP A 262 13.43 -17.87 -0.34
N SER A 263 12.31 -18.48 0.02
CA SER A 263 12.19 -19.93 0.15
C SER A 263 10.94 -20.45 -0.55
N VAL A 264 11.00 -21.69 -1.02
CA VAL A 264 9.85 -22.38 -1.62
C VAL A 264 9.13 -23.15 -0.52
N ILE A 265 7.89 -22.78 -0.22
CA ILE A 265 7.06 -23.48 0.76
C ILE A 265 6.38 -24.69 0.11
N ASN A 266 5.77 -24.47 -1.05
CA ASN A 266 5.00 -25.49 -1.77
C ASN A 266 5.20 -25.35 -3.28
N LYS A 267 5.29 -26.49 -3.97
CA LYS A 267 5.23 -26.58 -5.43
C LYS A 267 4.71 -27.96 -5.84
N PRO A 268 4.16 -28.14 -7.06
CA PRO A 268 3.75 -29.45 -7.54
C PRO A 268 4.90 -30.47 -7.42
N SER A 269 4.59 -31.70 -7.01
CA SER A 269 5.61 -32.76 -6.83
C SER A 269 6.35 -33.13 -8.11
N THR A 270 5.71 -32.93 -9.26
CA THR A 270 6.29 -33.12 -10.59
C THR A 270 7.19 -31.98 -11.04
N SER A 271 7.15 -30.84 -10.34
CA SER A 271 7.98 -29.68 -10.67
C SER A 271 9.42 -29.90 -10.23
N LEU A 272 10.38 -29.64 -11.09
CA LEU A 272 11.81 -29.66 -10.79
C LEU A 272 12.42 -28.25 -10.71
N ASN A 273 11.68 -27.23 -11.14
CA ASN A 273 12.19 -25.87 -11.20
C ASN A 273 12.42 -25.22 -9.83
N THR A 274 13.44 -24.37 -9.78
CA THR A 274 13.84 -23.53 -8.65
C THR A 274 13.81 -22.05 -9.06
N LEU A 275 13.84 -21.16 -8.07
CA LEU A 275 14.05 -19.72 -8.32
C LEU A 275 15.45 -19.48 -8.92
N SER A 276 15.57 -18.45 -9.76
CA SER A 276 16.84 -18.03 -10.35
C SER A 276 17.84 -17.50 -9.30
N SER A 277 17.35 -16.97 -8.20
CA SER A 277 18.13 -16.59 -7.01
C SER A 277 17.21 -16.56 -5.79
N VAL A 278 17.75 -16.92 -4.63
CA VAL A 278 17.05 -16.77 -3.35
C VAL A 278 17.34 -15.43 -2.66
N SER A 279 18.30 -14.65 -3.17
CA SER A 279 18.73 -13.38 -2.55
C SER A 279 18.53 -12.15 -3.42
N ALA A 280 18.00 -12.31 -4.63
CA ALA A 280 17.66 -11.20 -5.50
C ALA A 280 16.38 -10.49 -5.04
N SER A 281 16.30 -9.18 -5.29
CA SER A 281 15.07 -8.40 -5.09
C SER A 281 13.97 -8.79 -6.08
N LYS A 282 14.35 -9.26 -7.28
CA LYS A 282 13.42 -9.70 -8.33
C LYS A 282 13.83 -11.03 -8.97
N PRO A 283 13.76 -12.15 -8.23
CA PRO A 283 14.06 -13.45 -8.81
C PRO A 283 12.93 -13.87 -9.76
N TYR A 284 13.24 -14.79 -10.66
CA TYR A 284 12.25 -15.35 -11.58
C TYR A 284 12.30 -16.87 -11.57
N PHE A 285 11.21 -17.48 -12.02
CA PHE A 285 11.16 -18.89 -12.34
C PHE A 285 10.22 -19.11 -13.52
N VAL A 286 10.29 -20.30 -14.11
CA VAL A 286 9.37 -20.74 -15.15
C VAL A 286 8.62 -21.94 -14.60
N PRO A 287 7.28 -21.95 -14.51
CA PRO A 287 6.56 -23.11 -14.00
C PRO A 287 6.53 -24.22 -15.07
N ASP A 288 6.87 -25.44 -14.65
CA ASP A 288 6.93 -26.67 -15.45
C ASP A 288 5.77 -27.64 -15.16
N ALA A 289 4.94 -27.34 -14.17
CA ALA A 289 3.77 -28.13 -13.80
C ALA A 289 2.56 -27.24 -13.48
N VAL A 290 1.37 -27.79 -13.74
CA VAL A 290 0.11 -27.18 -13.30
C VAL A 290 -0.03 -27.31 -11.78
N GLY A 291 -0.55 -26.28 -11.14
CA GLY A 291 -0.80 -26.26 -9.70
C GLY A 291 -0.35 -24.96 -9.05
N THR A 292 -0.27 -24.98 -7.72
CA THR A 292 0.09 -23.80 -6.93
C THR A 292 1.55 -23.87 -6.48
N TYR A 293 2.28 -22.79 -6.74
CA TYR A 293 3.61 -22.54 -6.19
C TYR A 293 3.49 -21.46 -5.12
N THR A 294 4.00 -21.73 -3.92
CA THR A 294 3.97 -20.78 -2.80
C THR A 294 5.39 -20.49 -2.36
N PHE A 295 5.73 -19.20 -2.33
CA PHE A 295 7.04 -18.71 -1.91
C PHE A 295 6.90 -17.87 -0.64
N SER A 296 7.90 -17.96 0.22
CA SER A 296 8.09 -17.08 1.37
C SER A 296 9.24 -16.12 1.08
N LEU A 297 9.09 -14.87 1.51
CA LEU A 297 10.16 -13.89 1.59
C LEU A 297 10.38 -13.50 3.05
N THR A 298 11.62 -13.57 3.50
CA THR A 298 12.08 -12.88 4.70
C THR A 298 13.11 -11.83 4.27
N VAL A 299 13.09 -10.66 4.90
CA VAL A 299 14.13 -9.64 4.72
C VAL A 299 14.87 -9.36 6.03
N ASN A 300 16.13 -8.94 5.94
CA ASN A 300 16.98 -8.66 7.10
C ASN A 300 17.75 -7.36 6.90
N ASP A 301 17.72 -6.47 7.88
CA ASP A 301 18.38 -5.15 7.88
C ASP A 301 19.85 -5.20 8.36
N GLY A 302 20.36 -6.40 8.70
CA GLY A 302 21.66 -6.63 9.33
C GLY A 302 21.60 -6.86 10.85
N VAL A 303 20.47 -6.56 11.50
CA VAL A 303 20.24 -6.66 12.95
C VAL A 303 19.06 -7.59 13.26
N ARG A 304 17.93 -7.41 12.57
CA ARG A 304 16.66 -8.11 12.76
C ARG A 304 16.11 -8.64 11.44
N ALA A 305 15.50 -9.82 11.50
CA ALA A 305 14.75 -10.39 10.39
C ALA A 305 13.27 -9.99 10.46
N SER A 306 12.64 -9.83 9.31
CA SER A 306 11.20 -9.59 9.16
C SER A 306 10.39 -10.83 9.55
N ARG A 307 9.08 -10.63 9.71
CA ARG A 307 8.12 -11.73 9.54
C ARG A 307 8.12 -12.20 8.07
N PRO A 308 7.79 -13.47 7.81
CA PRO A 308 7.70 -13.97 6.44
C PRO A 308 6.50 -13.34 5.71
N ALA A 309 6.73 -12.88 4.48
CA ALA A 309 5.68 -12.49 3.54
C ALA A 309 5.47 -13.62 2.51
N ILE A 310 4.22 -13.94 2.20
CA ILE A 310 3.88 -15.07 1.32
C ILE A 310 3.31 -14.58 0.00
N VAL A 311 3.74 -15.20 -1.10
CA VAL A 311 3.15 -15.03 -2.43
C VAL A 311 2.80 -16.39 -3.03
N SER A 312 1.61 -16.48 -3.62
CA SER A 312 1.11 -17.69 -4.29
C SER A 312 0.91 -17.46 -5.78
N ILE A 313 1.44 -18.39 -6.58
CA ILE A 313 1.35 -18.41 -8.03
C ILE A 313 0.52 -19.62 -8.43
N SER A 314 -0.66 -19.39 -8.99
CA SER A 314 -1.50 -20.46 -9.52
C SER A 314 -1.25 -20.60 -11.01
N VAL A 315 -0.85 -21.80 -11.41
CA VAL A 315 -0.45 -22.12 -12.77
C VAL A 315 -1.49 -23.03 -13.40
N SER A 316 -2.07 -22.58 -14.50
CA SER A 316 -2.96 -23.37 -15.36
C SER A 316 -2.20 -23.97 -16.55
N ALA A 317 -2.79 -24.97 -17.19
CA ALA A 317 -2.26 -25.45 -18.46
C ALA A 317 -2.27 -24.34 -19.52
N VAL A 318 -1.35 -24.40 -20.48
CA VAL A 318 -1.41 -23.52 -21.65
C VAL A 318 -2.72 -23.83 -22.38
N PRO A 319 -3.58 -22.82 -22.65
CA PRO A 319 -4.79 -23.03 -23.43
C PRO A 319 -4.39 -23.57 -24.80
N ILE A 320 -4.85 -24.76 -25.12
CA ILE A 320 -4.74 -25.29 -26.47
C ILE A 320 -5.83 -24.57 -27.27
N ALA A 321 -5.46 -23.97 -28.41
CA ALA A 321 -6.45 -23.40 -29.31
C ALA A 321 -7.50 -24.47 -29.65
N PRO A 322 -8.82 -24.17 -29.58
CA PRO A 322 -9.82 -25.09 -30.06
C PRO A 322 -9.51 -25.39 -31.52
N ILE A 323 -9.28 -26.65 -31.84
CA ILE A 323 -9.19 -27.05 -33.24
C ILE A 323 -10.61 -26.90 -33.78
N PRO A 324 -10.84 -26.16 -34.87
CA PRO A 324 -12.17 -26.05 -35.46
C PRO A 324 -12.71 -27.45 -35.74
N ASP A 325 -13.89 -27.77 -35.21
CA ASP A 325 -14.56 -29.04 -35.51
C ASP A 325 -15.02 -29.02 -36.96
N THR A 326 -14.17 -29.53 -37.85
CA THR A 326 -14.49 -29.79 -39.26
C THR A 326 -15.10 -31.18 -39.46
N GLY A 327 -15.48 -31.88 -38.37
CA GLY A 327 -16.00 -33.25 -38.35
C GLY A 327 -14.91 -34.33 -38.32
N ILE A 328 -13.76 -34.11 -38.97
CA ILE A 328 -12.62 -35.04 -39.01
C ILE A 328 -11.32 -34.26 -38.79
N TYR A 329 -10.54 -34.64 -37.77
CA TYR A 329 -9.21 -34.11 -37.48
C TYR A 329 -8.13 -34.96 -38.18
N LYS A 330 -7.09 -34.33 -38.74
CA LYS A 330 -5.91 -35.06 -39.24
C LYS A 330 -4.81 -35.11 -38.18
N CYS A 331 -4.17 -36.26 -38.00
CA CYS A 331 -3.03 -36.39 -37.08
C CYS A 331 -1.89 -35.40 -37.35
N SER A 332 -1.68 -35.02 -38.61
CA SER A 332 -0.72 -33.98 -39.02
C SER A 332 -1.02 -32.57 -38.49
N GLN A 333 -2.22 -32.33 -37.95
CA GLN A 333 -2.68 -31.05 -37.39
C GLN A 333 -2.74 -31.06 -35.86
N LEU A 334 -2.43 -32.19 -35.21
CA LEU A 334 -2.58 -32.39 -33.77
C LEU A 334 -1.21 -32.52 -33.10
N THR A 335 -1.10 -31.98 -31.88
CA THR A 335 -0.02 -32.39 -30.98
C THR A 335 -0.41 -33.71 -30.30
N PRO A 336 0.56 -34.53 -29.82
CA PRO A 336 0.24 -35.81 -29.15
C PRO A 336 -0.73 -35.66 -27.96
N SER A 337 -0.58 -34.58 -27.19
CA SER A 337 -1.48 -34.26 -26.07
C SER A 337 -2.93 -34.00 -26.49
N VAL A 338 -3.12 -33.43 -27.69
CA VAL A 338 -4.45 -33.10 -28.22
C VAL A 338 -5.08 -34.30 -28.90
N ALA A 339 -4.28 -35.10 -29.63
CA ALA A 339 -4.71 -36.38 -30.16
C ALA A 339 -5.23 -37.30 -29.04
N GLN A 340 -4.50 -37.38 -27.92
CA GLN A 340 -4.93 -38.15 -26.75
C GLN A 340 -6.25 -37.65 -26.16
N ALA A 341 -6.41 -36.33 -26.02
CA ALA A 341 -7.64 -35.74 -25.48
C ALA A 341 -8.86 -36.01 -26.38
N LEU A 342 -8.68 -35.93 -27.70
CA LEU A 342 -9.74 -36.21 -28.67
C LEU A 342 -10.10 -37.70 -28.73
N TYR A 343 -9.12 -38.60 -28.66
CA TYR A 343 -9.35 -40.04 -28.59
C TYR A 343 -10.21 -40.41 -27.37
N LEU A 344 -9.89 -39.87 -26.20
CA LEU A 344 -10.68 -40.04 -24.98
C LEU A 344 -12.10 -39.46 -25.07
N ALA A 345 -12.31 -38.48 -25.96
CA ALA A 345 -13.62 -37.90 -26.26
C ALA A 345 -14.42 -38.70 -27.33
N GLY A 346 -13.91 -39.85 -27.78
CA GLY A 346 -14.60 -40.75 -28.71
C GLY A 346 -14.18 -40.60 -30.18
N HIS A 347 -13.15 -39.81 -30.48
CA HIS A 347 -12.56 -39.72 -31.82
C HIS A 347 -11.59 -40.89 -32.07
N THR A 348 -12.09 -42.12 -32.02
CA THR A 348 -11.28 -43.35 -32.13
C THR A 348 -10.59 -43.52 -33.48
N TYR A 349 -11.03 -42.82 -34.52
CA TYR A 349 -10.39 -42.84 -35.85
C TYR A 349 -8.97 -42.27 -35.87
N LEU A 350 -8.53 -41.60 -34.80
CA LEU A 350 -7.18 -41.09 -34.64
C LEU A 350 -6.17 -42.18 -34.21
N ASP A 351 -6.65 -43.33 -33.77
CA ASP A 351 -5.88 -44.52 -33.35
C ASP A 351 -6.28 -45.67 -34.27
N ARG A 352 -5.53 -45.85 -35.36
CA ARG A 352 -5.92 -46.76 -36.45
C ARG A 352 -5.52 -48.20 -36.14
N ASP A 353 -4.42 -48.40 -35.43
CA ASP A 353 -3.97 -49.73 -35.02
C ASP A 353 -4.59 -50.21 -33.69
N HIS A 354 -5.39 -49.36 -33.05
CA HIS A 354 -6.20 -49.65 -31.85
C HIS A 354 -5.34 -50.02 -30.64
N ASP A 355 -4.14 -49.45 -30.54
CA ASP A 355 -3.21 -49.71 -29.45
C ASP A 355 -3.38 -48.75 -28.25
N GLY A 356 -4.29 -47.77 -28.38
CA GLY A 356 -4.59 -46.76 -27.38
C GLY A 356 -3.69 -45.51 -27.44
N LYS A 357 -2.83 -45.40 -28.45
CA LYS A 357 -1.94 -44.25 -28.68
C LYS A 357 -2.28 -43.57 -30.02
N PRO A 358 -3.22 -42.60 -30.02
CA PRO A 358 -3.62 -41.95 -31.25
C PRO A 358 -2.49 -41.13 -31.88
N CYS A 359 -2.48 -41.11 -33.22
CA CYS A 359 -1.60 -40.31 -34.06
C CYS A 359 -0.11 -40.65 -33.94
N GLU A 360 0.23 -41.92 -33.76
CA GLU A 360 1.60 -42.39 -33.87
C GLU A 360 2.04 -42.60 -35.32
N ALA A 361 3.33 -42.88 -35.55
CA ALA A 361 3.89 -42.99 -36.90
C ALA A 361 3.16 -44.02 -37.77
N ASN A 362 2.60 -45.06 -37.15
CA ASN A 362 1.83 -46.11 -37.80
C ASN A 362 0.42 -45.65 -38.22
N ASP A 363 -0.13 -44.62 -37.56
CA ASP A 363 -1.43 -44.01 -37.90
C ASP A 363 -1.33 -43.02 -39.07
N ILE A 364 -0.15 -42.41 -39.28
CA ILE A 364 0.09 -41.36 -40.28
C ILE A 364 0.42 -41.95 -41.67
N ALA A 365 0.89 -43.19 -41.74
CA ALA A 365 1.55 -43.78 -42.90
C ALA A 365 0.66 -44.04 -44.15
N VAL A 366 -0.62 -43.66 -44.16
CA VAL A 366 -1.51 -43.82 -45.32
C VAL A 366 -2.42 -42.59 -45.52
N GLU A 367 -1.85 -41.40 -45.70
CA GLU A 367 -2.56 -40.33 -46.43
C GLU A 367 -2.50 -40.63 -47.95
N SER A 368 -3.17 -41.70 -48.40
CA SER A 368 -3.51 -41.85 -49.82
C SER A 368 -4.61 -40.83 -50.16
N PRO A 369 -4.60 -40.20 -51.35
CA PRO A 369 -5.60 -39.20 -51.70
C PRO A 369 -6.98 -39.86 -51.74
N VAL A 370 -7.87 -39.40 -50.86
CA VAL A 370 -9.29 -39.71 -50.94
C VAL A 370 -9.79 -39.17 -52.28
N ILE A 371 -10.07 -40.06 -53.23
CA ILE A 371 -10.91 -39.71 -54.38
C ILE A 371 -12.29 -39.42 -53.81
N ILE A 372 -12.66 -38.15 -53.73
CA ILE A 372 -14.01 -37.70 -53.38
C ILE A 372 -14.91 -38.12 -54.56
N PRO A 373 -15.88 -39.05 -54.38
CA PRO A 373 -16.93 -39.20 -55.37
C PRO A 373 -17.75 -37.90 -55.31
N SER A 374 -17.92 -37.25 -56.45
CA SER A 374 -18.81 -36.10 -56.61
C SER A 374 -20.14 -36.37 -55.89
N THR A 375 -20.51 -35.44 -55.02
CA THR A 375 -21.75 -35.35 -54.26
C THR A 375 -22.96 -35.87 -55.05
N PRO A 376 -23.72 -36.85 -54.53
CA PRO A 376 -25.13 -36.93 -54.86
C PRO A 376 -25.85 -35.94 -53.92
N THR A 377 -26.24 -34.78 -54.45
CA THR A 377 -27.23 -33.90 -53.80
C THR A 377 -28.56 -34.66 -53.68
N VAL A 378 -28.76 -35.35 -52.55
CA VAL A 378 -30.06 -35.89 -52.18
C VAL A 378 -30.88 -34.72 -51.63
N LYS A 379 -31.98 -34.38 -52.29
CA LYS A 379 -32.83 -33.24 -51.90
C LYS A 379 -33.59 -33.66 -50.64
N GLN A 380 -33.30 -33.06 -49.49
CA GLN A 380 -34.13 -33.34 -48.31
C GLN A 380 -35.46 -32.58 -48.41
N CYS A 381 -36.58 -33.26 -48.15
CA CYS A 381 -37.89 -32.62 -47.99
C CYS A 381 -38.42 -32.83 -46.57
N TRP A 382 -39.12 -31.82 -46.10
CA TRP A 382 -39.82 -31.86 -44.82
C TRP A 382 -41.15 -32.59 -44.96
N VAL A 383 -41.38 -33.58 -44.10
CA VAL A 383 -42.69 -34.21 -43.96
C VAL A 383 -43.39 -33.60 -42.75
N ASN A 384 -44.53 -32.96 -42.98
CA ASN A 384 -45.34 -32.40 -41.89
C ASN A 384 -45.85 -33.51 -40.97
N GLY A 385 -45.85 -33.22 -39.65
CA GLY A 385 -46.34 -34.15 -38.63
C GLY A 385 -47.83 -34.45 -38.77
N TYR A 386 -48.28 -35.58 -38.24
CA TYR A 386 -49.68 -35.99 -38.29
C TYR A 386 -50.10 -36.75 -37.01
N ARG A 387 -51.40 -36.74 -36.72
CA ARG A 387 -51.98 -37.55 -35.64
C ARG A 387 -52.40 -38.91 -36.16
N ARG A 388 -52.00 -39.97 -35.47
CA ARG A 388 -52.48 -41.33 -35.73
C ARG A 388 -53.91 -41.50 -35.22
N LYS A 389 -54.63 -42.50 -35.74
CA LYS A 389 -56.03 -42.79 -35.34
C LYS A 389 -56.20 -43.12 -33.84
N ASN A 390 -55.13 -43.54 -33.15
CA ASN A 390 -55.13 -43.77 -31.71
C ASN A 390 -54.75 -42.52 -30.88
N GLY A 391 -54.71 -41.33 -31.50
CA GLY A 391 -54.55 -40.05 -30.82
C GLY A 391 -53.11 -39.56 -30.64
N THR A 392 -52.09 -40.41 -30.86
CA THR A 392 -50.68 -40.00 -30.72
C THR A 392 -50.25 -39.10 -31.88
N TYR A 393 -49.63 -37.96 -31.57
CA TYR A 393 -49.04 -37.07 -32.57
C TYR A 393 -47.60 -37.47 -32.88
N VAL A 394 -47.27 -37.53 -34.18
CA VAL A 394 -45.89 -37.72 -34.65
C VAL A 394 -45.41 -36.39 -35.22
N ASN A 395 -44.33 -35.85 -34.66
CA ASN A 395 -43.71 -34.61 -35.13
C ASN A 395 -43.15 -34.80 -36.55
N GLY A 396 -43.12 -33.70 -37.32
CA GLY A 396 -42.52 -33.69 -38.65
C GLY A 396 -41.01 -33.98 -38.59
N TYR A 397 -40.47 -34.54 -39.67
CA TYR A 397 -39.04 -34.83 -39.80
C TYR A 397 -38.56 -34.64 -41.25
N TRP A 398 -37.26 -34.38 -41.40
CA TRP A 398 -36.60 -34.31 -42.70
C TRP A 398 -36.27 -35.72 -43.19
N ARG A 399 -36.55 -36.00 -44.46
CA ARG A 399 -36.10 -37.23 -45.10
C ARG A 399 -35.55 -36.94 -46.49
N SER A 400 -34.76 -37.88 -46.98
CA SER A 400 -34.29 -37.90 -48.35
C SER A 400 -35.45 -37.99 -49.35
N CYS A 401 -35.42 -37.11 -50.33
CA CYS A 401 -36.14 -37.14 -51.59
C CYS A 401 -35.10 -37.05 -52.74
#